data_AF-A0A7J2LTU5-F1
#
_entry.id   AF-A0A7J2LTU5-F1
#
_cell.length_a   1.000
_cell.length_b   1.000
_cell.length_c   1.000
_cell.angle_alpha   90.00
_cell.angle_beta   90.00
_cell.angle_gamma   90.00
#
_symmetry.space_group_name_H-M   'P 1'
#
loop_
_entity.id
_entity.type
_entity.pdbx_description
1 polymer ?
#
loop_
_entity_poly.entity_id
_entity_poly.type
_entity_poly.pdbx_seq_one_letter_code
_entity_poly.pdbx_strand_id
1 'polypeptide(L)'
;DVLEGIKRRNKEFRYKLKRYRYVPPSMTSPDAEIVRIMKEAVKEVRGVEPKISGFTATCEMVHLVNHGIQTVIFGPGRIEQAHEINEYADVTEIIKAAEIYAHLILKASRRE
;
A
#
# COMPACT_ATOMS: atom_id res chain seq x y z
N ASP A 1 9.42 21.19 -19.13
CA ASP A 1 10.68 21.91 -19.42
C ASP A 1 11.71 21.16 -20.25
N VAL A 2 11.95 19.86 -20.03
CA VAL A 2 12.96 19.10 -20.81
C VAL A 2 12.68 19.09 -22.32
N LEU A 3 11.48 18.68 -22.74
CA LEU A 3 11.12 18.53 -24.16
C LEU A 3 11.15 19.88 -24.91
N GLU A 4 10.65 20.95 -24.28
CA GLU A 4 10.73 22.30 -24.82
C GLU A 4 12.18 22.82 -24.89
N GLY A 5 13.01 22.44 -23.92
CA GLY A 5 14.44 22.73 -23.93
C GLY A 5 15.20 22.06 -25.10
N ILE A 6 14.79 20.86 -25.51
CA ILE A 6 15.34 20.16 -26.68
C ILE A 6 14.87 20.84 -27.97
N LYS A 7 13.57 21.18 -28.05
CA LYS A 7 12.97 21.86 -29.20
C LYS A 7 13.61 23.21 -29.52
N ARG A 8 14.07 23.96 -28.51
CA ARG A 8 14.83 25.20 -28.71
C ARG A 8 16.19 25.00 -29.37
N ARG A 9 16.86 23.87 -29.11
CA ARG A 9 18.20 23.54 -29.65
C ARG A 9 18.12 22.81 -31.00
N ASN A 10 17.04 22.09 -31.25
CA ASN A 10 16.80 21.38 -32.50
C ASN A 10 15.39 21.71 -33.04
N LYS A 11 15.33 22.59 -34.04
CA LYS A 11 14.06 23.03 -34.66
C LYS A 11 13.33 21.93 -35.42
N GLU A 12 13.99 20.82 -35.77
CA GLU A 12 13.38 19.64 -36.41
C GLU A 12 12.78 18.67 -35.39
N PHE A 13 13.08 18.81 -34.10
CA PHE A 13 12.52 17.93 -33.07
C PHE A 13 11.00 18.11 -32.96
N ARG A 14 10.28 16.98 -33.01
CA ARG A 14 8.82 16.88 -32.87
C ARG A 14 8.52 15.81 -31.82
N TYR A 15 7.52 16.06 -30.98
CA TYR A 15 7.06 15.08 -29.99
C TYR A 15 5.56 15.19 -29.76
N LYS A 16 4.96 14.09 -29.29
CA LYS A 16 3.59 14.04 -28.77
C LYS A 16 3.63 13.42 -27.40
N LEU A 17 3.10 14.11 -26.39
CA LEU A 17 2.93 13.56 -25.06
C LEU A 17 1.51 13.00 -24.94
N LYS A 18 1.39 11.72 -24.58
CA LYS A 18 0.11 11.08 -24.25
C LYS A 18 0.22 10.48 -22.87
N ARG A 19 -0.72 10.82 -21.97
CA ARG A 19 -0.85 10.12 -20.69
C ARG A 19 -1.45 8.75 -20.97
N TYR A 20 -0.66 7.69 -20.80
CA TYR A 20 -1.10 6.32 -21.05
C TYR A 20 -1.87 5.73 -19.88
N ARG A 21 -1.42 6.01 -18.64
CA ARG A 21 -2.06 5.51 -17.42
C ARG A 21 -2.24 6.65 -16.42
N TYR A 22 -3.38 6.65 -15.74
CA TYR A 22 -3.63 7.49 -14.58
C TYR A 22 -4.19 6.58 -13.47
N VAL A 23 -3.55 6.62 -12.31
CA VAL A 23 -3.98 5.90 -11.12
C VAL A 23 -4.21 6.97 -10.05
N PRO A 24 -5.47 7.21 -9.63
CA PRO A 24 -5.75 8.21 -8.60
C PRO A 24 -5.18 7.78 -7.24
N PRO A 25 -5.05 8.68 -6.27
CA PRO A 25 -4.79 8.27 -4.89
C PRO A 25 -6.02 7.54 -4.32
N SER A 26 -5.81 6.84 -3.21
CA SER A 26 -6.88 6.24 -2.41
C SER A 26 -6.59 6.36 -0.93
N MET A 27 -7.63 6.50 -0.12
CA MET A 27 -7.51 6.59 1.34
C MET A 27 -8.69 5.88 1.99
N THR A 28 -8.39 4.97 2.92
CA THR A 28 -9.38 4.47 3.89
C THR A 28 -9.35 5.39 5.11
N SER A 29 -10.51 5.77 5.63
CA SER A 29 -10.59 6.61 6.84
C SER A 29 -9.85 5.93 8.00
N PRO A 30 -9.03 6.65 8.79
CA PRO A 30 -8.42 6.11 10.00
C PRO A 30 -9.43 5.58 11.02
N ASP A 31 -10.67 6.08 10.98
CA ASP A 31 -11.78 5.66 11.85
C ASP A 31 -12.60 4.50 11.26
N ALA A 32 -12.24 4.01 10.07
CA ALA A 32 -12.94 2.89 9.45
C ALA A 32 -12.83 1.62 10.29
N GLU A 33 -13.88 0.81 10.27
CA GLU A 33 -13.95 -0.42 11.07
C GLU A 33 -12.77 -1.37 10.76
N ILE A 34 -12.42 -1.55 9.49
CA ILE A 34 -11.29 -2.38 9.08
C ILE A 34 -9.96 -1.89 9.67
N VAL A 35 -9.77 -0.57 9.84
CA VAL A 35 -8.58 0.00 10.47
C VAL A 35 -8.57 -0.36 11.96
N ARG A 36 -9.69 -0.17 12.66
CA ARG A 36 -9.80 -0.53 14.09
C ARG A 36 -9.51 -2.01 14.33
N ILE A 37 -10.14 -2.91 13.57
CA ILE A 37 -9.94 -4.35 13.73
C ILE A 37 -8.48 -4.75 13.42
N MET A 38 -7.89 -4.17 12.37
CA MET A 38 -6.48 -4.39 12.04
C MET A 38 -5.57 -3.96 13.19
N LYS A 39 -5.83 -2.79 13.80
CA LYS A 39 -5.03 -2.31 14.95
C LYS A 39 -5.08 -3.28 16.13
N GLU A 40 -6.26 -3.77 16.47
CA GLU A 40 -6.45 -4.75 17.54
C GLU A 40 -5.70 -6.05 17.24
N ALA A 41 -5.79 -6.57 16.02
CA ALA A 41 -5.10 -7.80 15.62
C ALA A 41 -3.57 -7.65 15.71
N VAL A 42 -3.00 -6.52 15.26
CA VAL A 42 -1.56 -6.27 15.41
C VAL A 42 -1.17 -6.16 16.88
N LYS A 43 -1.96 -5.46 17.70
CA LYS A 43 -1.69 -5.27 19.12
C LYS A 43 -1.69 -6.58 19.89
N GLU A 44 -2.63 -7.48 19.60
CA GLU A 44 -2.71 -8.80 20.22
C GLU A 44 -1.48 -9.67 19.91
N VAL A 45 -1.04 -9.70 18.65
CA VAL A 45 0.09 -10.55 18.23
C VAL A 45 1.44 -9.94 18.58
N ARG A 46 1.60 -8.62 18.43
CA ARG A 46 2.90 -7.93 18.58
C ARG A 46 3.08 -7.25 19.93
N GLY A 47 2.02 -7.09 20.72
CA GLY A 47 2.05 -6.39 22.01
C GLY A 47 2.29 -4.88 21.90
N VAL A 48 2.19 -4.29 20.71
CA VAL A 48 2.47 -2.87 20.45
C VAL A 48 1.31 -2.19 19.73
N GLU A 49 1.11 -0.91 20.02
CA GLU A 49 0.13 -0.11 19.30
C GLU A 49 0.68 0.22 17.90
N PRO A 50 0.02 -0.21 16.80
CA PRO A 50 0.54 0.05 15.47
C PRO A 50 0.35 1.51 15.07
N LYS A 51 1.35 2.06 14.37
CA LYS A 51 1.26 3.38 13.75
C LYS A 51 0.51 3.29 12.43
N ILE A 52 -0.46 4.18 12.24
CA ILE A 52 -1.13 4.37 10.95
C ILE A 52 -0.28 5.34 10.11
N SER A 53 -0.01 4.99 8.86
CA SER A 53 0.69 5.85 7.91
C SER A 53 0.19 5.62 6.48
N GLY A 54 0.46 6.57 5.59
CA GLY A 54 0.26 6.38 4.15
C GLY A 54 1.33 5.45 3.56
N PHE A 55 0.92 4.61 2.61
CA PHE A 55 1.85 3.83 1.80
C PHE A 55 2.33 4.69 0.62
N THR A 56 3.65 4.79 0.46
CA THR A 56 4.28 5.71 -0.51
C THR A 56 4.43 5.11 -1.91
N ALA A 57 4.06 3.84 -2.09
CA ALA A 57 4.00 3.17 -3.37
C ALA A 57 2.55 2.96 -3.83
N THR A 58 2.37 2.57 -5.10
CA THR A 58 1.06 2.19 -5.64
C THR A 58 0.80 0.71 -5.38
N CYS A 59 -0.42 0.36 -4.96
CA CYS A 59 -0.91 -1.01 -4.88
C CYS A 59 -2.41 -1.07 -5.17
N GLU A 60 -2.97 -2.27 -5.12
CA GLU A 60 -4.31 -2.58 -5.62
C GLU A 60 -5.42 -1.99 -4.73
N MET A 61 -5.06 -1.49 -3.54
CA MET A 61 -5.94 -0.70 -2.67
C MET A 61 -6.64 0.43 -3.44
N VAL A 62 -5.96 1.06 -4.41
CA VAL A 62 -6.56 2.11 -5.23
C VAL A 62 -7.81 1.66 -5.95
N HIS A 63 -7.83 0.43 -6.44
CA HIS A 63 -8.96 -0.10 -7.17
C HIS A 63 -10.09 -0.45 -6.22
N LEU A 64 -9.78 -1.04 -5.05
CA LEU A 64 -10.77 -1.44 -4.06
C LEU A 64 -11.46 -0.25 -3.40
N VAL A 65 -10.69 0.70 -2.88
CA VAL A 65 -11.22 1.87 -2.17
C VAL A 65 -12.06 2.75 -3.09
N ASN A 66 -11.62 2.96 -4.34
CA ASN A 66 -12.39 3.75 -5.29
C ASN A 66 -13.67 3.04 -5.78
N HIS A 67 -13.86 1.76 -5.46
CA HIS A 67 -15.13 1.03 -5.63
C HIS A 67 -15.89 0.83 -4.30
N GLY A 68 -15.54 1.56 -3.25
CA GLY A 68 -16.26 1.54 -1.97
C GLY A 68 -15.85 0.40 -1.03
N ILE A 69 -14.82 -0.38 -1.36
CA ILE A 69 -14.33 -1.48 -0.52
C ILE A 69 -13.23 -0.93 0.40
N GLN A 70 -13.56 -0.75 1.68
CA GLN A 70 -12.59 -0.30 2.68
C GLN A 70 -11.44 -1.30 2.79
N THR A 71 -10.20 -0.81 2.65
CA THR A 71 -9.01 -1.65 2.54
C THR A 71 -7.88 -1.08 3.39
N VAL A 72 -7.11 -1.94 4.04
CA VAL A 72 -5.85 -1.58 4.73
C VAL A 72 -4.68 -2.28 4.06
N ILE A 73 -3.51 -1.66 4.09
CA ILE A 73 -2.26 -2.26 3.62
C ILE A 73 -1.50 -2.72 4.86
N PHE A 74 -1.17 -4.00 4.90
CA PHE A 74 -0.38 -4.60 5.96
C PHE A 74 0.41 -5.78 5.39
N GLY A 75 1.64 -5.97 5.85
CA GLY A 75 2.49 -7.08 5.43
C GLY A 75 3.81 -7.10 6.20
N PRO A 76 4.52 -8.24 6.19
CA PRO A 76 5.84 -8.37 6.79
C PRO A 76 6.93 -7.72 5.92
N GLY A 77 8.12 -7.55 6.48
CA GLY A 77 9.28 -7.04 5.76
C GLY A 77 9.32 -5.51 5.68
N ARG A 78 10.16 -5.02 4.77
CA ARG A 78 10.51 -3.60 4.65
C ARG A 78 10.41 -3.17 3.20
N ILE A 79 9.81 -2.00 2.96
CA ILE A 79 9.70 -1.48 1.60
C ILE A 79 11.08 -1.20 0.97
N GLU A 80 12.09 -0.93 1.79
CA GLU A 80 13.48 -0.75 1.35
C GLU A 80 14.13 -2.04 0.81
N GLN A 81 13.55 -3.22 1.04
CA GLN A 81 14.03 -4.49 0.48
C GLN A 81 13.33 -4.88 -0.82
N ALA A 82 12.20 -4.25 -1.14
CA ALA A 82 11.45 -4.58 -2.34
C ALA A 82 12.25 -4.23 -3.61
N HIS A 83 12.30 -5.15 -4.58
CA HIS A 83 13.01 -5.00 -5.86
C HIS A 83 14.55 -4.94 -5.76
N GLU A 84 15.13 -5.36 -4.64
CA GLU A 84 16.57 -5.49 -4.48
C GLU A 84 17.07 -6.86 -4.98
N ILE A 85 18.34 -6.96 -5.37
CA ILE A 85 18.92 -8.20 -5.92
C ILE A 85 18.80 -9.37 -4.94
N ASN A 86 19.02 -9.09 -3.65
CA ASN A 86 18.93 -10.07 -2.56
C ASN A 86 17.70 -9.79 -1.70
N GLU A 87 16.56 -9.47 -2.32
CA GLU A 87 15.30 -9.24 -1.62
C GLU A 87 14.96 -10.38 -0.65
N TYR A 88 14.64 -10.01 0.58
CA TYR A 88 14.25 -10.96 1.63
C TYR A 88 13.21 -10.35 2.57
N ALA A 89 12.54 -11.23 3.32
CA ALA A 89 11.76 -10.88 4.49
C ALA A 89 12.14 -11.84 5.63
N ASP A 90 12.09 -11.34 6.86
CA ASP A 90 12.39 -12.15 8.04
C ASP A 90 11.27 -13.19 8.26
N VAL A 91 11.65 -14.46 8.45
CA VAL A 91 10.71 -15.56 8.62
C VAL A 91 9.80 -15.35 9.84
N THR A 92 10.33 -14.77 10.92
CA THR A 92 9.52 -14.46 12.11
C THR A 92 8.50 -13.36 11.84
N GLU A 93 8.81 -12.41 10.95
CA GLU A 93 7.83 -11.41 10.51
C GLU A 93 6.74 -12.03 9.65
N ILE A 94 7.09 -12.96 8.76
CA ILE A 94 6.11 -13.70 7.95
C ILE A 94 5.15 -14.50 8.85
N ILE A 95 5.68 -15.22 9.84
CA ILE A 95 4.86 -16.00 10.80
C ILE A 95 3.92 -15.07 11.56
N LYS A 96 4.43 -13.95 12.09
CA LYS A 96 3.59 -12.98 12.82
C LYS A 96 2.55 -12.32 11.91
N ALA A 97 2.87 -12.07 10.64
CA ALA A 97 1.89 -11.55 9.70
C ALA A 97 0.76 -12.56 9.46
N ALA A 98 1.09 -13.85 9.31
CA ALA A 98 0.08 -14.91 9.18
C ALA A 98 -0.83 -15.01 10.42
N GLU A 99 -0.27 -14.93 11.63
CA GLU A 99 -1.04 -14.85 12.88
C GLU A 99 -1.97 -13.63 12.88
N ILE A 100 -1.46 -12.46 12.52
CA ILE A 100 -2.26 -11.22 12.45
C ILE A 100 -3.40 -11.34 11.44
N TYR A 101 -3.15 -11.93 10.26
CA TYR A 101 -4.21 -12.18 9.27
C TYR A 101 -5.28 -13.13 9.83
N ALA A 102 -4.90 -14.18 10.56
CA ALA A 102 -5.86 -15.08 11.19
C ALA A 102 -6.72 -14.34 12.24
N HIS A 103 -6.10 -13.53 13.11
CA HIS A 103 -6.84 -12.70 14.08
C HIS A 103 -7.79 -11.71 13.39
N LEU A 104 -7.32 -11.04 12.33
CA LEU A 104 -8.15 -10.13 11.53
C LEU A 104 -9.37 -10.84 10.94
N ILE A 105 -9.19 -12.00 10.31
CA ILE A 105 -10.27 -12.78 9.70
C ILE A 105 -11.28 -13.23 10.75
N LEU A 106 -10.81 -13.73 11.91
CA LEU A 106 -11.69 -14.15 13.00
C LEU A 106 -12.52 -12.97 13.53
N LYS A 107 -11.91 -11.80 13.73
CA LYS A 107 -12.62 -10.60 14.19
C LYS A 107 -13.60 -10.08 13.14
N ALA A 108 -13.22 -10.06 11.87
CA ALA A 108 -14.08 -9.63 10.78
C ALA A 108 -15.25 -10.59 10.54
N SER A 109 -15.08 -11.89 10.83
CA SER A 109 -16.09 -12.94 10.62
C SER A 109 -17.03 -13.15 11.82
N ARG A 110 -16.62 -12.80 13.04
CA ARG A 110 -17.42 -12.96 14.27
C ARG A 110 -18.53 -11.91 14.43
N ARG A 111 -19.18 -11.55 13.33
CA ARG A 111 -20.31 -10.61 13.36
C ARG A 111 -21.57 -11.36 13.78
N GLU A 112 -22.11 -10.94 14.94
CA GLU A 112 -23.54 -10.95 15.22
C GLU A 112 -24.25 -9.85 14.43
#